data_AF-A0A6B3GPT3-F1
#
_entry.id   AF-A0A6B3GPT3-F1
#
_cell.length_a   1.000
_cell.length_b   1.000
_cell.length_c   1.000
_cell.angle_alpha   90.00
_cell.angle_beta   90.00
_cell.angle_gamma   90.00
#
_symmetry.space_group_name_H-M   'P 1'
#
loop_
_entity.id
_entity.type
_entity.pdbx_description
1 polymer ?
#
loop_
_entity_poly.entity_id
_entity_poly.type
_entity_poly.pdbx_seq_one_letter_code
_entity_poly.pdbx_strand_id
1 'polypeptide(L)'
;MDVRPQLIDALSALRDRVAAVRLPLPLPGAERARQTRVELLAQLDDYLLPRLKDPEAPLLAVIGGSTGAGKSTLVNSLVGCRVSEAGVLRPTTRTPVLVCHPDDHHWFAGVRVLPQLTRIWLPPGQTPDPDGLDDLAARGEDGEAALRVETALSLPRGLAILDAP
;
A
#
# COMPACT_ATOMS: atom_id res chain seq x y z
N MET A 1 -29.97 -16.25 -1.35
CA MET A 1 -28.76 -16.94 -0.88
C MET A 1 -27.64 -15.95 -0.88
N ASP A 2 -27.02 -15.70 0.27
CA ASP A 2 -25.93 -14.75 0.36
C ASP A 2 -24.67 -15.42 -0.23
N VAL A 3 -24.31 -15.03 -1.45
CA VAL A 3 -23.23 -15.67 -2.23
C VAL A 3 -21.85 -15.31 -1.66
N ARG A 4 -21.77 -14.20 -0.94
CA ARG A 4 -20.51 -13.62 -0.46
C ARG A 4 -19.84 -14.45 0.65
N PRO A 5 -20.54 -14.88 1.71
CA PRO A 5 -19.96 -15.79 2.71
C PRO A 5 -19.42 -17.08 2.10
N GLN A 6 -20.20 -17.70 1.20
CA GLN A 6 -19.81 -18.94 0.52
C GLN A 6 -18.53 -18.77 -0.33
N LEU A 7 -18.38 -17.61 -0.98
CA LEU A 7 -17.19 -17.29 -1.76
C LEU A 7 -15.97 -17.03 -0.87
N ILE A 8 -16.14 -16.34 0.27
CA ILE A 8 -15.07 -16.13 1.25
C ILE A 8 -14.59 -17.48 1.79
N ASP A 9 -15.51 -18.38 2.14
CA ASP A 9 -15.17 -19.71 2.65
C ASP A 9 -14.42 -20.53 1.59
N ALA A 10 -14.91 -20.52 0.35
CA ALA A 10 -14.28 -21.24 -0.76
C ALA A 10 -12.84 -20.74 -1.05
N LEU A 11 -12.64 -19.43 -1.08
CA LEU A 11 -11.31 -18.83 -1.29
C LEU A 11 -10.37 -19.05 -0.10
N SER A 12 -10.90 -19.03 1.12
CA SER A 12 -10.10 -19.33 2.33
C SER A 12 -9.64 -20.79 2.30
N ALA A 13 -10.52 -21.73 1.94
CA ALA A 13 -10.17 -23.13 1.76
C ALA A 13 -9.15 -23.35 0.64
N LEU A 14 -9.27 -22.62 -0.48
CA LEU A 14 -8.29 -22.65 -1.57
C LEU A 14 -6.92 -22.17 -1.08
N ARG A 15 -6.89 -21.03 -0.39
CA ARG A 15 -5.68 -20.44 0.18
C ARG A 15 -4.95 -21.43 1.08
N ASP A 16 -5.67 -22.09 1.99
CA ASP A 16 -5.07 -23.05 2.92
C ASP A 16 -4.51 -24.29 2.19
N ARG A 17 -5.19 -24.75 1.14
CA ARG A 17 -4.69 -25.83 0.28
C ARG A 17 -3.41 -25.44 -0.45
N VAL A 18 -3.34 -24.24 -1.03
CA VAL A 18 -2.12 -23.72 -1.69
C VAL A 18 -0.98 -23.55 -0.67
N ALA A 19 -1.28 -23.07 0.54
CA ALA A 19 -0.30 -22.93 1.61
C ALA A 19 0.26 -24.29 2.07
N ALA A 20 -0.56 -25.35 2.04
CA ALA A 20 -0.15 -26.71 2.38
C ALA A 20 0.74 -27.38 1.32
N VAL A 21 0.73 -26.92 0.06
CA VAL A 21 1.58 -27.48 -0.99
C VAL A 21 3.07 -27.36 -0.59
N ARG A 22 3.78 -28.49 -0.68
CA ARG A 22 5.23 -28.59 -0.47
C ARG A 22 5.88 -29.11 -1.76
N LEU A 23 6.95 -28.46 -2.19
CA LEU A 23 7.69 -28.81 -3.40
C LEU A 23 9.16 -29.09 -3.05
N PRO A 24 9.46 -30.13 -2.24
CA PRO A 24 10.80 -30.31 -1.65
C PRO A 24 11.86 -30.78 -2.65
N LEU A 25 11.46 -31.50 -3.70
CA LEU A 25 12.38 -32.08 -4.67
C LEU A 25 12.73 -31.07 -5.79
N PRO A 26 14.00 -30.95 -6.20
CA PRO A 26 14.44 -30.06 -7.28
C PRO A 26 14.15 -30.69 -8.66
N LEU A 27 12.88 -30.94 -8.95
CA LEU A 27 12.43 -31.46 -10.25
C LEU A 27 12.34 -30.32 -11.28
N PRO A 28 12.41 -30.63 -12.59
CA PRO A 28 12.10 -29.66 -13.63
C PRO A 28 10.75 -28.97 -13.37
N GLY A 29 10.74 -27.64 -13.32
CA GLY A 29 9.55 -26.84 -13.01
C GLY A 29 9.26 -26.59 -11.53
N ALA A 30 10.03 -27.17 -10.60
CA ALA A 30 9.83 -26.96 -9.16
C ALA A 30 9.97 -25.49 -8.74
N GLU A 31 10.99 -24.78 -9.23
CA GLU A 31 11.19 -23.35 -8.94
C GLU A 31 10.03 -22.50 -9.46
N ARG A 32 9.56 -22.76 -10.69
CA ARG A 32 8.39 -22.07 -11.24
C ARG A 32 7.14 -22.33 -10.41
N ALA A 33 6.92 -23.57 -9.98
CA ALA A 33 5.77 -23.92 -9.14
C ALA A 33 5.85 -23.29 -7.74
N ARG A 34 7.06 -23.17 -7.15
CA ARG A 34 7.27 -22.44 -5.90
C ARG A 34 6.95 -20.96 -6.06
N GLN A 35 7.39 -20.34 -7.16
CA GLN A 35 7.09 -18.95 -7.46
C GLN A 35 5.59 -18.72 -7.65
N THR A 36 4.91 -19.55 -8.45
CA THR A 36 3.44 -19.49 -8.61
C THR A 36 2.71 -19.67 -7.29
N ARG A 37 3.16 -20.56 -6.40
CA ARG A 37 2.57 -20.71 -5.05
C ARG A 37 2.68 -19.41 -4.25
N VAL A 38 3.83 -18.75 -4.26
CA VAL A 38 4.03 -17.47 -3.55
C VAL A 38 3.12 -16.39 -4.12
N GLU A 39 3.08 -16.25 -5.45
CA GLU A 39 2.24 -15.26 -6.13
C GLU A 39 0.75 -15.47 -5.86
N LEU A 40 0.28 -16.72 -5.90
CA LEU A 40 -1.12 -17.05 -5.60
C LEU A 40 -1.50 -16.73 -4.15
N LEU A 41 -0.62 -17.04 -3.19
CA LEU A 41 -0.86 -16.71 -1.79
C LEU A 41 -0.90 -15.21 -1.58
N ALA A 42 0.02 -14.45 -2.17
CA ALA A 42 0.01 -12.99 -2.12
C ALA A 42 -1.30 -12.44 -2.71
N GLN A 43 -1.75 -12.92 -3.87
CA GLN A 43 -3.00 -12.44 -4.46
C GLN A 43 -4.24 -12.76 -3.61
N LEU A 44 -4.28 -13.94 -2.97
CA LEU A 44 -5.39 -14.34 -2.10
C LEU A 44 -5.40 -13.53 -0.80
N ASP A 45 -4.25 -13.40 -0.14
CA ASP A 45 -4.10 -12.77 1.16
C ASP A 45 -4.13 -11.23 1.08
N ASP A 46 -3.57 -10.63 0.03
CA ASP A 46 -3.39 -9.17 -0.09
C ASP A 46 -4.52 -8.49 -0.87
N TYR A 47 -5.23 -9.21 -1.73
CA TYR A 47 -6.25 -8.62 -2.62
C TYR A 47 -7.62 -9.27 -2.49
N LEU A 48 -7.74 -10.57 -2.81
CA LEU A 48 -9.06 -11.21 -2.99
C LEU A 48 -9.84 -11.34 -1.67
N LEU A 49 -9.23 -11.92 -0.63
CA LEU A 49 -9.90 -12.10 0.66
C LEU A 49 -10.18 -10.76 1.37
N PRO A 50 -9.24 -9.79 1.41
CA PRO A 50 -9.52 -8.46 1.93
C PRO A 50 -10.71 -7.78 1.23
N ARG A 51 -10.74 -7.82 -0.11
CA ARG A 51 -11.79 -7.15 -0.89
C ARG A 51 -13.17 -7.77 -0.71
N LEU A 52 -13.24 -9.08 -0.48
CA LEU A 52 -14.51 -9.76 -0.25
C LEU A 52 -15.03 -9.59 1.17
N LYS A 53 -14.13 -9.55 2.16
CA LYS A 53 -14.49 -9.29 3.57
C LYS A 53 -15.00 -7.86 3.75
N ASP A 54 -14.31 -6.90 3.12
CA ASP A 54 -14.56 -5.47 3.26
C ASP A 54 -14.75 -4.82 1.88
N PRO A 55 -15.89 -4.98 1.21
CA PRO A 55 -16.11 -4.46 -0.14
C PRO A 55 -16.07 -2.93 -0.19
N GLU A 56 -16.44 -2.27 0.91
CA GLU A 56 -16.39 -0.82 1.08
C GLU A 56 -14.97 -0.30 1.38
N ALA A 57 -13.96 -1.18 1.49
CA ALA A 57 -12.58 -0.75 1.66
C ALA A 57 -12.14 0.09 0.44
N PRO A 58 -11.34 1.15 0.62
CA PRO A 58 -10.85 1.95 -0.49
C PRO A 58 -9.87 1.16 -1.38
N LEU A 59 -9.91 1.43 -2.69
CA LEU A 59 -8.91 0.94 -3.64
C LEU A 59 -7.59 1.70 -3.42
N LEU A 60 -6.50 0.98 -3.16
CA LEU A 60 -5.16 1.56 -3.12
C LEU A 60 -4.53 1.51 -4.50
N ALA A 61 -4.25 2.67 -5.10
CA ALA A 61 -3.51 2.82 -6.34
C ALA A 61 -2.07 3.23 -6.06
N VAL A 62 -1.11 2.40 -6.48
CA VAL A 62 0.33 2.70 -6.34
C VAL A 62 0.85 3.30 -7.64
N ILE A 63 1.45 4.48 -7.57
CA ILE A 63 2.04 5.15 -8.73
C ILE A 63 3.53 4.77 -8.81
N GLY A 64 3.84 3.88 -9.76
CA GLY A 64 5.21 3.45 -10.07
C GLY A 64 5.79 4.15 -11.30
N GLY A 65 7.11 4.28 -11.37
CA GLY A 65 7.81 4.94 -12.47
C GLY A 65 9.23 5.37 -12.09
N SER A 66 10.09 5.61 -13.08
CA SER A 66 11.49 5.99 -12.85
C SER A 66 11.62 7.37 -12.15
N THR A 67 12.73 7.60 -11.46
CA THR A 67 13.03 8.89 -10.84
C THR A 67 13.01 10.00 -11.90
N GLY A 68 12.24 11.06 -11.66
CA GLY A 68 12.09 12.18 -12.60
C GLY A 68 11.05 11.98 -13.70
N ALA A 69 10.28 10.88 -13.69
CA ALA A 69 9.16 10.67 -14.63
C ALA A 69 7.91 11.54 -14.33
N GLY A 70 7.95 12.36 -13.30
CA GLY A 70 6.84 13.25 -12.92
C GLY A 70 5.76 12.59 -12.04
N LYS A 71 6.06 11.47 -11.36
CA LYS A 71 5.12 10.79 -10.43
C LYS A 71 4.49 11.75 -9.43
N SER A 72 5.31 12.52 -8.73
CA SER A 72 4.86 13.50 -7.73
C SER A 72 4.01 14.61 -8.35
N THR A 73 4.29 15.04 -9.59
CA THR A 73 3.46 16.00 -10.34
C THR A 73 2.09 15.41 -10.66
N LEU A 74 2.04 14.15 -11.10
CA LEU A 74 0.80 13.45 -11.39
C LEU A 74 -0.03 13.24 -10.10
N VAL A 75 0.60 12.80 -9.01
CA VAL A 75 -0.05 12.64 -7.69
C VAL A 75 -0.66 13.98 -7.25
N ASN A 76 0.12 15.06 -7.23
CA ASN A 76 -0.37 16.38 -6.84
C ASN A 76 -1.49 16.89 -7.74
N SER A 77 -1.45 16.55 -9.03
CA SER A 77 -2.50 16.95 -9.98
C SER A 77 -3.80 16.17 -9.75
N LEU A 78 -3.71 14.86 -9.45
CA LEU A 78 -4.85 14.02 -9.12
C LEU A 78 -5.47 14.35 -7.76
N VAL A 79 -4.63 14.64 -6.78
CA VAL A 79 -5.09 15.06 -5.45
C VAL A 79 -5.55 16.52 -5.46
N GLY A 80 -5.08 17.37 -6.37
CA GLY A 80 -5.46 18.78 -6.43
C GLY A 80 -4.89 19.65 -5.29
N CYS A 81 -4.00 19.10 -4.46
CA CYS A 81 -3.17 19.83 -3.51
C CYS A 81 -1.73 19.29 -3.55
N ARG A 82 -0.77 20.10 -3.11
CA ARG A 82 0.66 19.73 -3.12
C ARG A 82 0.97 18.83 -1.92
N VAL A 83 0.86 17.53 -2.12
CA VAL A 83 1.11 16.50 -1.11
C VAL A 83 2.55 15.99 -1.18
N SER A 84 3.13 15.89 -2.39
CA SER A 84 4.51 15.46 -2.61
C SER A 84 5.36 16.60 -3.19
N GLU A 85 6.61 16.77 -2.75
CA GLU A 85 7.44 17.88 -3.24
C GLU A 85 7.91 17.59 -4.68
N ALA A 86 7.19 18.10 -5.68
CA ALA A 86 7.65 18.08 -7.07
C ALA A 86 8.83 19.07 -7.23
N GLY A 87 10.04 18.62 -6.87
CA GLY A 87 11.28 19.39 -6.93
C GLY A 87 12.25 18.90 -8.00
N VAL A 88 13.25 19.73 -8.32
CA VAL A 88 14.29 19.46 -9.35
C VAL A 88 15.48 18.65 -8.77
N LEU A 89 15.57 18.51 -7.45
CA LEU A 89 16.59 17.75 -6.73
C LEU A 89 16.18 16.28 -6.55
N ARG A 90 17.11 15.36 -6.85
CA ARG A 90 16.89 13.91 -6.75
C ARG A 90 17.40 13.40 -5.39
N PRO A 91 16.68 12.49 -4.70
CA PRO A 91 15.35 11.93 -5.01
C PRO A 91 14.19 12.86 -4.57
N THR A 92 13.09 12.92 -5.35
CA THR A 92 11.92 13.78 -5.07
C THR A 92 10.91 13.18 -4.08
N THR A 93 10.96 11.86 -3.84
CA THR A 93 10.10 11.15 -2.88
C THR A 93 11.01 10.25 -2.03
N ARG A 94 11.57 10.76 -0.92
CA ARG A 94 12.42 9.97 -0.01
C ARG A 94 11.62 9.08 0.94
N THR A 95 10.40 9.51 1.27
CA THR A 95 9.46 8.82 2.15
C THR A 95 8.17 8.57 1.38
N PRO A 96 7.67 7.33 1.29
CA PRO A 96 6.41 7.05 0.59
C PRO A 96 5.25 7.83 1.21
N VAL A 97 4.34 8.34 0.36
CA VAL A 97 3.21 9.17 0.78
C VAL A 97 1.90 8.53 0.31
N LEU A 98 1.03 8.20 1.26
CA LEU A 98 -0.33 7.71 1.02
C LEU A 98 -1.31 8.85 1.23
N VAL A 99 -2.18 9.09 0.26
CA VAL A 99 -3.24 10.10 0.33
C VAL A 99 -4.59 9.42 0.18
N CYS A 100 -5.53 9.74 1.07
CA CYS A 100 -6.90 9.19 1.04
C CYS A 100 -7.96 10.25 1.39
N HIS A 101 -9.24 9.95 1.20
CA HIS A 101 -10.31 10.80 1.70
C HIS A 101 -10.37 10.71 3.25
N PRO A 102 -10.68 11.80 3.99
CA PRO A 102 -10.77 11.77 5.46
C PRO A 102 -11.66 10.66 6.02
N ASP A 103 -12.82 10.40 5.40
CA ASP A 103 -13.73 9.32 5.81
C ASP A 103 -13.15 7.91 5.64
N ASP A 104 -12.16 7.76 4.76
CA ASP A 104 -11.49 6.48 4.48
C ASP A 104 -10.23 6.29 5.34
N HIS A 105 -9.84 7.30 6.12
CA HIS A 105 -8.62 7.31 6.92
C HIS A 105 -8.48 6.07 7.82
N HIS A 106 -9.59 5.62 8.42
CA HIS A 106 -9.57 4.48 9.34
C HIS A 106 -9.09 3.17 8.67
N TRP A 107 -9.21 3.04 7.35
CA TRP A 107 -8.73 1.87 6.61
C TRP A 107 -7.20 1.81 6.53
N PHE A 108 -6.54 2.96 6.59
CA PHE A 108 -5.09 3.11 6.46
C PHE A 108 -4.38 3.38 7.79
N ALA A 109 -5.15 3.59 8.87
CA ALA A 109 -4.63 3.84 10.21
C ALA A 109 -3.94 2.62 10.86
N GLY A 110 -4.29 1.39 10.46
CA GLY A 110 -3.70 0.15 10.98
C GLY A 110 -2.72 -0.52 10.01
N VAL A 111 -1.91 -1.47 10.50
CA VAL A 111 -0.84 -2.19 9.77
C VAL A 111 -1.30 -3.07 8.60
N ARG A 112 -2.59 -3.11 8.28
CA ARG A 112 -3.15 -4.00 7.24
C ARG A 112 -2.59 -3.69 5.85
N VAL A 113 -2.29 -2.43 5.56
CA VAL A 113 -1.77 -1.96 4.27
C VAL A 113 -0.31 -1.56 4.47
N LEU A 114 0.62 -2.19 3.75
CA LEU A 114 2.06 -1.97 3.91
C LEU A 114 2.53 -2.14 5.39
N PRO A 115 2.42 -3.36 5.95
CA PRO A 115 2.70 -3.62 7.37
C PRO A 115 4.13 -3.28 7.80
N GLN A 116 5.07 -3.34 6.87
CA GLN A 116 6.50 -3.10 7.09
C GLN A 116 6.88 -1.61 7.13
N LEU A 117 5.89 -0.71 7.05
CA LEU A 117 6.13 0.73 7.09
C LEU A 117 5.51 1.37 8.34
N THR A 118 6.35 2.05 9.12
CA THR A 118 5.92 2.81 10.30
C THR A 118 5.14 4.06 9.88
N ARG A 119 3.92 4.25 10.40
CA ARG A 119 3.04 5.35 9.99
C ARG A 119 3.42 6.65 10.67
N ILE A 120 3.62 7.70 9.87
CA ILE A 120 3.75 9.07 10.36
C ILE A 120 2.52 9.86 9.88
N TRP A 121 1.70 10.30 10.83
CA TRP A 121 0.53 11.12 10.55
C TRP A 121 0.87 12.60 10.70
N LEU A 122 0.48 13.42 9.72
CA LEU A 122 0.58 14.86 9.81
C LEU A 122 -0.81 15.50 9.71
N PRO A 123 -1.13 16.48 10.57
CA PRO A 123 -2.38 17.22 10.47
C PRO A 123 -2.52 17.89 9.09
N PRO A 124 -3.75 18.00 8.55
CA PRO A 124 -3.99 18.68 7.27
C PRO A 124 -3.44 20.11 7.30
N GLY A 125 -2.60 20.46 6.31
CA GLY A 125 -2.08 21.81 6.13
C GLY A 125 -0.75 22.12 6.84
N GLN A 126 -0.13 21.16 7.52
CA GLN A 126 1.27 21.29 7.95
C GLN A 126 2.19 20.67 6.90
N THR A 127 2.92 21.50 6.17
CA THR A 127 4.15 21.06 5.49
C THR A 127 5.23 20.92 6.55
N PRO A 128 5.69 19.70 6.86
CA PRO A 128 6.81 19.53 7.78
C PRO A 128 8.08 20.05 7.12
N ASP A 129 9.00 20.50 7.96
CA ASP A 129 10.37 20.79 7.54
C ASP A 129 11.00 19.48 7.04
N PRO A 130 11.51 19.40 5.80
CA PRO A 130 12.09 18.17 5.25
C PRO A 130 13.20 17.58 6.13
N ASP A 131 13.94 18.42 6.86
CA ASP A 131 15.01 17.99 7.78
C ASP A 131 14.47 17.43 9.11
N GLY A 132 13.29 17.86 9.58
CA GLY A 132 12.67 17.37 10.82
C GLY A 132 12.00 16.00 10.67
N LEU A 133 11.75 15.56 9.44
CA LEU A 133 11.19 14.25 9.12
C LEU A 133 12.22 13.13 9.15
N ASP A 134 13.47 13.42 8.79
CA ASP A 134 14.59 12.48 8.91
C ASP A 134 14.79 12.09 10.38
N ASP A 135 14.61 13.02 11.32
CA ASP A 135 14.65 12.74 12.76
C ASP A 135 13.49 11.86 13.25
N LEU A 136 12.31 11.92 12.62
CA LEU A 136 11.16 11.09 12.98
C LEU A 136 11.21 9.70 12.33
N ALA A 137 11.70 9.62 11.09
CA ALA A 137 11.98 8.34 10.41
C ALA A 137 13.18 7.62 11.05
N ALA A 138 14.21 8.34 11.51
CA ALA A 138 15.34 7.78 12.26
C ALA A 138 15.00 7.36 13.70
N ARG A 139 13.86 7.83 14.24
CA ARG A 139 13.35 7.43 15.56
C ARG A 139 12.47 6.18 15.54
N GLY A 140 12.21 5.61 14.36
CA GLY A 140 11.70 4.23 14.29
C GLY A 140 12.75 3.30 14.86
N GLU A 141 12.46 2.70 16.01
CA GLU A 141 13.24 1.57 16.52
C GLU A 141 13.30 0.52 15.38
N ASP A 142 14.50 0.19 14.91
CA ASP A 142 14.82 -0.78 13.84
C ASP A 142 14.89 -0.33 12.37
N GLY A 143 14.95 0.98 12.06
CA GLY A 143 15.26 1.42 10.69
C GLY A 143 14.21 1.02 9.63
N GLU A 144 12.98 0.78 10.07
CA GLU A 144 11.82 0.55 9.20
C GLU A 144 11.47 1.84 8.43
N ALA A 145 11.28 1.71 7.12
CA ALA A 145 10.90 2.84 6.28
C ALA A 145 9.54 3.43 6.73
N ALA A 146 9.45 4.75 6.86
CA ALA A 146 8.22 5.41 7.30
C ALA A 146 7.23 5.61 6.13
N LEU A 147 5.92 5.50 6.39
CA LEU A 147 4.83 5.85 5.47
C LEU A 147 4.10 7.10 5.97
N ARG A 148 4.14 8.18 5.19
CA ARG A 148 3.36 9.39 5.50
C ARG A 148 1.92 9.21 5.04
N VAL A 149 0.95 9.41 5.93
CA VAL A 149 -0.49 9.34 5.59
C VAL A 149 -1.08 10.74 5.63
N GLU A 150 -1.64 11.18 4.50
CA GLU A 150 -2.36 12.45 4.35
C GLU A 150 -3.80 12.24 3.94
N THR A 151 -4.64 13.22 4.24
CA THR A 151 -6.06 13.22 3.86
C THR A 151 -6.39 14.41 2.97
N ALA A 152 -7.14 14.17 1.90
CA ALA A 152 -7.58 15.20 0.96
C ALA A 152 -9.05 15.01 0.59
N LEU A 153 -9.88 16.05 0.80
CA LEU A 153 -11.32 16.03 0.44
C LEU A 153 -11.55 16.01 -1.08
N SER A 154 -10.54 16.38 -1.85
CA SER A 154 -10.53 16.35 -3.31
C SER A 154 -10.41 14.94 -3.89
N LEU A 155 -9.94 13.96 -3.11
CA LEU A 155 -9.99 12.56 -3.51
C LEU A 155 -11.39 12.00 -3.32
N PRO A 156 -11.94 11.23 -4.28
CA PRO A 156 -13.20 10.55 -4.07
C PRO A 156 -13.06 9.50 -2.97
N ARG A 157 -14.15 9.30 -2.22
CA ARG A 157 -14.27 8.17 -1.28
C ARG A 157 -14.07 6.84 -2.03
N GLY A 158 -13.45 5.88 -1.35
CA GLY A 158 -13.12 4.58 -1.91
C GLY A 158 -11.84 4.57 -2.76
N LEU A 159 -11.03 5.64 -2.76
CA LEU A 159 -9.73 5.71 -3.44
C LEU A 159 -8.63 6.24 -2.52
N ALA A 160 -7.49 5.54 -2.51
CA ALA A 160 -6.24 6.02 -1.93
C ALA A 160 -5.11 5.93 -2.96
N ILE A 161 -4.21 6.91 -2.94
CA ILE A 161 -3.08 7.00 -3.85
C ILE A 161 -1.79 6.90 -3.04
N LEU A 162 -0.87 6.03 -3.46
CA LEU A 162 0.46 5.90 -2.89
C LEU A 162 1.51 6.42 -3.90
N ASP A 163 2.23 7.46 -3.51
CA ASP A 163 3.48 7.90 -4.16
C ASP A 163 4.64 7.12 -3.53
N ALA A 164 5.22 6.17 -4.28
CA ALA A 164 6.35 5.37 -3.85
C ALA A 164 7.66 5.87 -4.52
N PRO A 165 8.81 5.81 -3.83
CA PRO A 165 10.12 6.19 -4.39
C PRO A 165 10.43 5.54 -5.74
#